data_AF-A0A816FTB9-F1
#
_entry.id   AF-A0A816FTB9-F1
#
_cell.length_a   1.000
_cell.length_b   1.000
_cell.length_c   1.000
_cell.angle_alpha   90.00
_cell.angle_beta   90.00
_cell.angle_gamma   90.00
#
_symmetry.space_group_name_H-M   'P 1'
#
loop_
_entity.id
_entity.type
_entity.pdbx_description
1 polymer ?
#
loop_
_entity_poly.entity_id
_entity_poly.type
_entity_poly.pdbx_seq_one_letter_code
_entity_poly.pdbx_strand_id
1 'polypeptide(L)'
;MTQSLLLFPHNVLEFRDAAFFDLVGQFCGEDIVEYLQLLRVRSVRSLLDVNDIFLPLQQDYVELAIVKKKLAFCRSDGSCIIKIGIQHDVDKLLNSLRNTSINNGQMTTAVTDENDLIIPFEILQQYPFLKGLINFFITSSQNSHSTDKPFLHYFLENFLSNLTVAESRYRYNEQVLDFAVCLSILAGHNAYEFLRINMPGALPSLITIQAKLSKAGFRALEGEFRYDDMNKYMNEINSKFAFCSEDCTSTLRRIVYDVRSNSFIGFTPPLDENGMPHIKYFRTNSIEDLKSWFEEKEMSHLLNLHMIQPICINNQISPSFALAAYGTNGKYTALDIIRRWYTIFEESSSRGIRIVGYSTDTDPKYLLAMKLVSGFFGVLINNPKSKHSSLLKVAVPTSWSWFYLPREQLFLFMQDATHVCTKLRNRLLQSSAIMMMGENVISIDYLLQLIESQSKFKHNLVKSDICPRDKQNYRSCEKLCAALEYLKEISGSDATVVYINIIRCVIIAFIDTSTTTSDRIYHAWLAVFLCRLWRTWLDLIPKRQLDKHISEMNNISEIAKDKFKQKTTKRNFFITSPSFLS
;
A
#
# COMPACT_ATOMS: atom_id res chain seq x y z
N MET A 1 -50.83 14.85 -21.61
CA MET A 1 -51.02 16.26 -22.02
C MET A 1 -49.75 16.71 -22.68
N THR A 2 -49.85 17.10 -23.95
CA THR A 2 -48.77 17.56 -24.82
C THR A 2 -48.02 18.74 -24.20
N GLN A 3 -46.70 18.61 -24.02
CA GLN A 3 -45.82 19.74 -23.67
C GLN A 3 -45.79 20.70 -24.85
N SER A 4 -46.59 21.77 -24.83
CA SER A 4 -46.38 22.90 -25.72
C SER A 4 -45.06 23.56 -25.34
N LEU A 5 -44.10 23.57 -26.24
CA LEU A 5 -42.91 24.41 -26.15
C LEU A 5 -43.37 25.86 -25.89
N LEU A 6 -43.01 26.39 -24.72
CA LEU A 6 -43.31 27.76 -24.34
C LEU A 6 -42.45 28.68 -25.21
N LEU A 7 -43.10 29.32 -26.19
CA LEU A 7 -42.45 30.31 -27.04
C LEU A 7 -42.46 31.65 -26.32
N PHE A 8 -41.31 32.03 -25.77
CA PHE A 8 -41.11 33.38 -25.28
C PHE A 8 -40.92 34.37 -26.43
N PRO A 9 -41.31 35.65 -26.26
CA PRO A 9 -40.99 36.70 -27.22
C PRO A 9 -39.46 36.89 -27.34
N HIS A 10 -38.99 37.28 -28.52
CA HIS A 10 -37.55 37.37 -28.84
C HIS A 10 -36.75 38.29 -27.90
N ASN A 11 -37.41 39.29 -27.30
CA ASN A 11 -36.83 40.24 -26.35
C ASN A 11 -37.09 39.88 -24.88
N VAL A 12 -37.51 38.65 -24.55
CA VAL A 12 -37.84 38.27 -23.15
C VAL A 12 -36.68 38.52 -22.17
N LEU A 13 -35.43 38.41 -22.62
CA LEU A 13 -34.23 38.66 -21.81
C LEU A 13 -34.01 40.14 -21.47
N GLU A 14 -34.73 41.03 -22.14
CA GLU A 14 -34.71 42.48 -21.90
C GLU A 14 -35.85 42.93 -20.98
N PHE A 15 -36.73 42.01 -20.57
CA PHE A 15 -37.86 42.35 -19.71
C PHE A 15 -37.38 42.87 -18.35
N ARG A 16 -37.95 44.02 -17.96
CA ARG A 16 -37.70 44.74 -16.71
C ARG A 16 -39.02 45.21 -16.11
N ASP A 17 -39.01 45.39 -14.79
CA ASP A 17 -40.10 45.94 -14.00
C ASP A 17 -41.45 45.28 -14.35
N ALA A 18 -42.44 46.03 -14.81
CA ALA A 18 -43.79 45.51 -15.07
C ALA A 18 -43.79 44.30 -16.03
N ALA A 19 -43.08 44.38 -17.16
CA ALA A 19 -43.03 43.28 -18.13
C ALA A 19 -42.35 42.02 -17.55
N PHE A 20 -41.39 42.20 -16.64
CA PHE A 20 -40.76 41.10 -15.92
C PHE A 20 -41.72 40.47 -14.90
N PHE A 21 -42.44 41.29 -14.14
CA PHE A 21 -43.38 40.79 -13.14
C PHE A 21 -44.62 40.14 -13.77
N ASP A 22 -45.11 40.64 -14.91
CA ASP A 22 -46.19 40.01 -15.67
C ASP A 22 -45.78 38.61 -16.14
N LEU A 23 -44.55 38.47 -16.64
CA LEU A 23 -43.97 37.19 -17.04
C LEU A 23 -43.87 36.22 -15.85
N VAL A 24 -43.35 36.68 -14.70
CA VAL A 24 -43.23 35.83 -13.52
C VAL A 24 -44.61 35.47 -12.96
N GLY A 25 -45.56 36.39 -12.93
CA GLY A 25 -46.93 36.17 -12.43
C GLY A 25 -47.66 35.12 -13.27
N GLN A 26 -47.49 35.16 -14.58
CA GLN A 26 -48.09 34.17 -15.50
C GLN A 26 -47.55 32.75 -15.29
N PHE A 27 -46.29 32.59 -14.87
CA PHE A 27 -45.62 31.29 -14.80
C PHE A 27 -45.48 30.72 -13.38
N CYS A 28 -45.32 31.59 -12.39
CA CYS A 28 -45.00 31.21 -11.01
C CYS A 28 -46.01 31.75 -9.99
N GLY A 29 -46.97 32.58 -10.42
CA GLY A 29 -48.01 33.17 -9.58
C GLY A 29 -47.60 34.45 -8.84
N GLU A 30 -48.60 35.19 -8.36
CA GLU A 30 -48.44 36.50 -7.70
C GLU A 30 -47.60 36.46 -6.42
N ASP A 31 -47.62 35.34 -5.69
CA ASP A 31 -46.83 35.21 -4.46
C ASP A 31 -45.32 35.22 -4.74
N ILE A 32 -44.88 34.76 -5.92
CA ILE A 32 -43.47 34.85 -6.36
C ILE A 32 -43.14 36.26 -6.88
N VAL A 33 -44.11 36.95 -7.50
CA VAL A 33 -43.94 38.36 -7.89
C VAL A 33 -43.70 39.23 -6.65
N GLU A 34 -44.55 39.10 -5.63
CA GLU A 34 -44.42 39.80 -4.34
C GLU A 34 -43.05 39.51 -3.69
N TYR A 35 -42.60 38.26 -3.74
CA TYR A 35 -41.29 37.85 -3.23
C TYR A 35 -40.11 38.49 -3.96
N LEU A 36 -40.11 38.47 -5.30
CA LEU A 36 -39.02 39.05 -6.09
C LEU A 36 -38.98 40.58 -5.98
N GLN A 37 -40.14 41.23 -5.80
CA GLN A 37 -40.21 42.66 -5.49
C GLN A 37 -39.51 43.00 -4.17
N LEU A 38 -39.72 42.19 -3.12
CA LEU A 38 -39.04 42.34 -1.83
C LEU A 38 -37.53 42.12 -1.93
N LEU A 39 -37.10 41.15 -2.77
CA LEU A 39 -35.68 40.91 -3.06
C LEU A 39 -35.06 41.93 -4.02
N ARG A 40 -35.85 42.89 -4.54
CA ARG A 40 -35.43 43.88 -5.55
C ARG A 40 -34.89 43.24 -6.84
N VAL A 41 -35.32 42.02 -7.16
CA VAL A 41 -35.07 41.39 -8.45
C VAL A 41 -36.12 41.94 -9.42
N ARG A 42 -35.69 42.74 -10.39
CA ARG A 42 -36.60 43.52 -11.28
C ARG A 42 -36.40 43.25 -12.76
N SER A 43 -35.63 42.23 -13.12
CA SER A 43 -35.35 41.90 -14.52
C SER A 43 -35.05 40.43 -14.69
N VAL A 44 -35.23 39.93 -15.91
CA VAL A 44 -34.85 38.55 -16.27
C VAL A 44 -33.36 38.30 -16.04
N ARG A 45 -32.49 39.27 -16.36
CA ARG A 45 -31.04 39.13 -16.11
C ARG A 45 -30.71 39.01 -14.63
N SER A 46 -31.27 39.90 -13.80
CA SER A 46 -31.06 39.82 -12.34
C SER A 46 -31.62 38.54 -11.73
N LEU A 47 -32.68 37.95 -12.32
CA LEU A 47 -33.21 36.67 -11.86
C LEU A 47 -32.28 35.51 -12.23
N LEU A 48 -31.69 35.54 -13.43
CA LEU A 48 -30.74 34.52 -13.89
C LEU A 48 -29.39 34.56 -13.16
N ASP A 49 -28.98 35.72 -12.66
CA ASP A 49 -27.74 35.92 -11.90
C ASP A 49 -27.83 35.41 -10.44
N VAL A 50 -29.03 35.05 -9.95
CA VAL A 50 -29.25 34.55 -8.59
C VAL A 50 -29.14 33.03 -8.56
N ASN A 51 -28.18 32.49 -7.80
CA ASN A 51 -27.91 31.05 -7.70
C ASN A 51 -29.05 30.25 -7.03
N ASP A 52 -29.63 30.81 -5.97
CA ASP A 52 -30.78 30.23 -5.28
C ASP A 52 -31.69 31.37 -4.82
N ILE A 53 -32.83 31.52 -5.50
CA ILE A 53 -33.76 32.60 -5.21
C ILE A 53 -34.45 32.42 -3.85
N PHE A 54 -34.47 31.21 -3.28
CA PHE A 54 -35.17 30.91 -2.03
C PHE A 54 -34.28 30.95 -0.80
N LEU A 55 -32.96 31.07 -0.95
CA LEU A 55 -32.02 31.19 0.17
C LEU A 55 -32.41 32.28 1.19
N PRO A 56 -32.90 33.48 0.79
CA PRO A 56 -33.37 34.49 1.74
C PRO A 56 -34.55 34.05 2.62
N LEU A 57 -35.37 33.09 2.18
CA LEU A 57 -36.46 32.54 3.00
C LEU A 57 -35.97 31.64 4.14
N GLN A 58 -34.71 31.17 4.09
CA GLN A 58 -34.08 30.44 5.19
C GLN A 58 -33.57 31.37 6.30
N GLN A 59 -33.59 32.70 6.07
CA GLN A 59 -33.16 33.70 7.02
C GLN A 59 -34.36 34.36 7.72
N ASP A 60 -34.13 34.96 8.89
CA ASP A 60 -35.18 35.58 9.71
C ASP A 60 -35.33 37.08 9.43
N TYR A 61 -35.81 37.38 8.23
CA TYR A 61 -36.20 38.74 7.85
C TYR A 61 -37.68 39.00 8.16
N VAL A 62 -37.94 40.02 8.99
CA VAL A 62 -39.30 40.44 9.36
C VAL A 62 -40.13 40.79 8.12
N GLU A 63 -39.51 41.40 7.12
CA GLU A 63 -40.12 41.83 5.86
C GLU A 63 -40.57 40.66 4.99
N LEU A 64 -39.94 39.48 5.13
CA LEU A 64 -40.29 38.27 4.39
C LEU A 64 -41.29 37.38 5.14
N ALA A 65 -41.65 37.69 6.39
CA ALA A 65 -42.44 36.79 7.24
C ALA A 65 -43.82 36.42 6.67
N ILE A 66 -44.46 37.34 5.94
CA ILE A 66 -45.77 37.12 5.31
C ILE A 66 -45.61 36.20 4.09
N VAL A 67 -44.67 36.52 3.19
CA VAL A 67 -44.39 35.75 1.96
C VAL A 67 -43.83 34.36 2.28
N LYS A 68 -43.01 34.24 3.33
CA LYS A 68 -42.45 32.97 3.83
C LYS A 68 -43.55 31.97 4.20
N LYS A 69 -44.67 32.42 4.78
CA LYS A 69 -45.85 31.57 5.05
C LYS A 69 -46.60 31.14 3.79
N LYS A 70 -46.55 31.94 2.73
CA LYS A 70 -47.19 31.63 1.45
C LYS A 70 -46.36 30.64 0.63
N LEU A 71 -45.04 30.81 0.60
CA LEU A 71 -44.14 30.04 -0.26
C LEU A 71 -43.57 28.77 0.37
N ALA A 72 -43.57 28.66 1.71
CA ALA A 72 -42.88 27.57 2.41
C ALA A 72 -43.68 27.00 3.59
N PHE A 73 -43.37 25.75 3.96
CA PHE A 73 -43.77 25.13 5.21
C PHE A 73 -42.67 25.36 6.24
N CYS A 74 -42.94 26.17 7.27
CA CYS A 74 -41.98 26.44 8.33
C CYS A 74 -42.20 25.50 9.52
N ARG A 75 -41.11 24.89 9.97
CA ARG A 75 -41.05 24.01 11.13
C ARG A 75 -40.82 24.82 12.41
N SER A 76 -41.10 24.20 13.55
CA SER A 76 -40.91 24.80 14.88
C SER A 76 -39.44 25.11 15.22
N ASP A 77 -38.50 24.51 14.50
CA ASP A 77 -37.05 24.76 14.63
C ASP A 77 -36.55 25.96 13.79
N GLY A 78 -37.46 26.69 13.12
CA GLY A 78 -37.12 27.84 12.27
C GLY A 78 -36.75 27.46 10.83
N SER A 79 -36.57 26.17 10.51
CA SER A 79 -36.32 25.73 9.14
C SER A 79 -37.58 25.82 8.28
N CYS A 80 -37.44 26.20 7.01
CA CYS A 80 -38.57 26.27 6.08
C CYS A 80 -38.29 25.46 4.81
N ILE A 81 -39.30 24.69 4.39
CA ILE A 81 -39.26 23.86 3.18
C ILE A 81 -40.14 24.55 2.14
N ILE A 82 -39.57 24.92 0.99
CA ILE A 82 -40.32 25.55 -0.10
C ILE A 82 -41.37 24.57 -0.62
N LYS A 83 -42.58 25.08 -0.91
CA LYS A 83 -43.65 24.25 -1.49
C LYS A 83 -43.18 23.76 -2.86
N ILE A 84 -43.19 22.44 -3.06
CA ILE A 84 -42.62 21.77 -4.24
C ILE A 84 -43.19 22.30 -5.56
N GLY A 85 -44.48 22.63 -5.62
CA GLY A 85 -45.09 23.20 -6.83
C GLY A 85 -44.48 24.55 -7.23
N ILE A 86 -44.23 25.41 -6.25
CA ILE A 86 -43.62 26.73 -6.49
C ILE A 86 -42.16 26.57 -6.93
N GLN A 87 -41.41 25.68 -6.29
CA GLN A 87 -40.04 25.39 -6.69
C GLN A 87 -39.99 24.87 -8.14
N HIS A 88 -40.86 23.92 -8.48
CA HIS A 88 -40.95 23.37 -9.83
C HIS A 88 -41.29 24.44 -10.88
N ASP A 89 -42.25 25.34 -10.59
CA ASP A 89 -42.66 26.37 -11.55
C ASP A 89 -41.57 27.42 -11.78
N VAL A 90 -40.83 27.78 -10.73
CA VAL A 90 -39.65 28.66 -10.83
C VAL A 90 -38.53 27.98 -11.61
N ASP A 91 -38.20 26.72 -11.30
CA ASP A 91 -37.14 25.98 -11.99
C ASP A 91 -37.46 25.83 -13.48
N LYS A 92 -38.73 25.59 -13.81
CA LYS A 92 -39.21 25.52 -15.19
C LYS A 92 -39.06 26.86 -15.91
N LEU A 93 -39.39 27.99 -15.25
CA LEU A 93 -39.20 29.33 -15.81
C LEU A 93 -37.71 29.63 -16.03
N LEU A 94 -36.86 29.38 -15.04
CA LEU A 94 -35.41 29.61 -15.11
C LEU A 94 -34.75 28.79 -16.22
N ASN A 95 -35.09 27.50 -16.33
CA ASN A 95 -34.57 26.63 -17.37
C ASN A 95 -35.01 27.09 -18.76
N SER A 96 -36.28 27.50 -18.90
CA SER A 96 -36.79 28.01 -20.18
C SER A 96 -36.10 29.32 -20.57
N LEU A 97 -35.87 30.24 -19.62
CA LEU A 97 -35.15 31.50 -19.85
C LEU A 97 -33.66 31.30 -20.15
N ARG A 98 -33.00 30.35 -19.49
CA ARG A 98 -31.61 29.97 -19.78
C ARG A 98 -31.48 29.39 -21.18
N ASN A 99 -32.41 28.52 -21.58
CA ASN A 99 -32.47 27.97 -22.94
C ASN A 99 -32.69 29.08 -23.98
N THR A 100 -33.54 30.08 -23.71
CA THR A 100 -33.69 31.24 -24.60
C THR A 100 -32.46 32.14 -24.63
N SER A 101 -31.74 32.30 -23.51
CA SER A 101 -30.46 33.00 -23.46
C SER A 101 -29.36 32.31 -24.27
N ILE A 102 -29.36 30.98 -24.27
CA ILE A 102 -28.43 30.16 -25.06
C ILE A 102 -28.81 30.23 -26.55
N ASN A 103 -30.10 30.14 -26.88
CA ASN A 103 -30.59 30.18 -28.25
C ASN A 103 -30.45 31.56 -28.91
N ASN A 104 -30.50 32.67 -28.18
CA ASN A 104 -30.33 34.03 -28.74
C ASN A 104 -28.86 34.40 -29.02
N GLY A 105 -27.88 33.55 -28.68
CA GLY A 105 -26.47 33.67 -29.09
C GLY A 105 -26.06 32.90 -30.37
N GLN A 106 -26.99 32.10 -30.93
CA GLN A 106 -27.00 31.30 -32.18
C GLN A 106 -25.70 30.76 -32.83
N MET A 107 -25.56 29.41 -32.87
CA MET A 107 -25.40 28.52 -34.05
C MET A 107 -24.43 27.33 -33.86
N THR A 108 -24.94 26.15 -34.25
CA THR A 108 -24.31 24.81 -34.40
C THR A 108 -23.80 24.08 -33.15
N THR A 109 -24.71 23.41 -32.46
CA THR A 109 -24.40 22.31 -31.53
C THR A 109 -24.30 20.99 -32.30
N ALA A 110 -23.19 20.26 -32.15
CA ALA A 110 -23.17 18.83 -32.44
C ALA A 110 -23.85 18.12 -31.26
N VAL A 111 -25.04 17.57 -31.51
CA VAL A 111 -25.76 16.72 -30.56
C VAL A 111 -25.08 15.35 -30.57
N THR A 112 -24.60 14.90 -29.42
CA THR A 112 -24.33 13.48 -29.18
C THR A 112 -25.44 12.97 -28.27
N ASP A 113 -26.30 12.11 -28.82
CA ASP A 113 -27.41 11.49 -28.09
C ASP A 113 -26.91 10.61 -26.92
N GLU A 114 -27.74 10.61 -25.88
CA GLU A 114 -27.72 9.72 -24.70
C GLU A 114 -26.59 9.93 -23.67
N ASN A 115 -26.54 11.14 -23.10
CA ASN A 115 -26.40 11.46 -21.67
C ASN A 115 -25.95 12.93 -21.55
N ASP A 116 -26.83 13.79 -21.03
CA ASP A 116 -26.73 15.25 -21.01
C ASP A 116 -25.39 15.80 -20.48
N LEU A 117 -24.46 16.11 -21.38
CA LEU A 117 -23.27 16.89 -21.07
C LEU A 117 -22.96 17.80 -22.27
N ILE A 118 -23.51 19.02 -22.22
CA ILE A 118 -23.34 20.03 -23.28
C ILE A 118 -21.98 20.70 -23.10
N ILE A 119 -21.02 20.38 -23.97
CA ILE A 119 -19.67 20.94 -23.94
C ILE A 119 -19.54 22.06 -24.99
N PRO A 120 -19.28 23.31 -24.60
CA PRO A 120 -19.07 24.41 -25.54
C PRO A 120 -17.94 24.10 -26.53
N PHE A 121 -18.18 24.34 -27.82
CA PHE A 121 -17.25 24.02 -28.90
C PHE A 121 -15.93 24.80 -28.79
N GLU A 122 -15.98 26.01 -28.24
CA GLU A 122 -14.84 26.88 -27.98
C GLU A 122 -13.88 26.26 -26.96
N ILE A 123 -14.40 25.57 -25.94
CA ILE A 123 -13.60 24.85 -24.92
C ILE A 123 -12.89 23.66 -25.56
N LEU A 124 -13.56 22.94 -26.48
CA LEU A 124 -12.96 21.82 -27.22
C LEU A 124 -11.85 22.25 -28.18
N GLN A 125 -11.91 23.47 -28.70
CA GLN A 125 -10.83 24.04 -29.52
C GLN A 125 -9.67 24.54 -28.67
N GLN A 126 -9.95 25.13 -27.50
CA GLN A 126 -8.93 25.68 -26.61
C GLN A 126 -8.11 24.59 -25.90
N TYR A 127 -8.69 23.40 -25.68
CA TYR A 127 -8.03 22.29 -24.98
C TYR A 127 -8.02 21.00 -25.83
N PRO A 128 -7.04 20.82 -26.74
CA PRO A 128 -6.97 19.66 -27.63
C PRO A 128 -6.91 18.31 -26.91
N PHE A 129 -6.27 18.26 -25.74
CA PHE A 129 -6.20 17.07 -24.89
C PHE A 129 -7.57 16.66 -24.36
N LEU A 130 -8.38 17.63 -23.94
CA LEU A 130 -9.77 17.40 -23.50
C LEU A 130 -10.61 16.82 -24.65
N LYS A 131 -10.49 17.40 -25.84
CA LYS A 131 -11.17 16.89 -27.04
C LYS A 131 -10.76 15.45 -27.35
N GLY A 132 -9.47 15.13 -27.27
CA GLY A 132 -8.97 13.77 -27.44
C GLY A 132 -9.52 12.80 -26.38
N LEU A 133 -9.60 13.23 -25.13
CA LEU A 133 -10.10 12.44 -24.00
C LEU A 133 -11.61 12.16 -24.16
N ILE A 134 -12.42 13.19 -24.44
CA ILE A 134 -13.85 13.06 -24.72
C ILE A 134 -14.10 12.14 -25.92
N ASN A 135 -13.38 12.34 -27.03
CA ASN A 135 -13.51 11.49 -28.21
C ASN A 135 -13.16 10.02 -27.91
N PHE A 136 -12.03 9.78 -27.23
CA PHE A 136 -11.64 8.43 -26.80
C PHE A 136 -12.74 7.76 -25.98
N PHE A 137 -13.38 8.50 -25.06
CA PHE A 137 -14.43 7.96 -24.22
C PHE A 137 -15.75 7.71 -24.96
N ILE A 138 -16.15 8.62 -25.86
CA ILE A 138 -17.32 8.43 -26.74
C ILE A 138 -17.12 7.22 -27.66
N THR A 139 -15.93 7.04 -28.24
CA THR A 139 -15.62 5.86 -29.06
C THR A 139 -15.57 4.58 -28.23
N SER A 140 -15.16 4.67 -26.97
CA SER A 140 -15.10 3.53 -26.04
C SER A 140 -16.46 3.14 -25.44
N SER A 141 -17.43 4.07 -25.35
CA SER A 141 -18.79 3.77 -24.87
C SER A 141 -19.63 3.05 -25.91
N GLN A 142 -19.45 3.35 -27.21
CA GLN A 142 -20.16 2.66 -28.29
C GLN A 142 -19.81 1.16 -28.40
N ASN A 143 -18.68 0.72 -27.83
CA ASN A 143 -18.24 -0.67 -27.84
C ASN A 143 -18.59 -1.46 -26.57
N SER A 144 -19.21 -0.84 -25.56
CA SER A 144 -19.54 -1.47 -24.28
C SER A 144 -21.00 -1.21 -23.90
N HIS A 145 -21.85 -2.25 -23.84
CA HIS A 145 -23.26 -2.18 -23.41
C HIS A 145 -23.47 -1.82 -21.92
N SER A 146 -22.50 -1.21 -21.24
CA SER A 146 -22.63 -0.78 -19.84
C SER A 146 -22.92 0.73 -19.76
N THR A 147 -24.12 1.08 -19.32
CA THR A 147 -24.61 2.45 -19.13
C THR A 147 -24.03 3.20 -17.93
N ASP A 148 -23.18 2.58 -17.10
CA ASP A 148 -22.69 3.20 -15.87
C ASP A 148 -21.22 3.61 -15.97
N LYS A 149 -20.97 4.87 -16.35
CA LYS A 149 -19.69 5.55 -16.11
C LYS A 149 -19.87 6.81 -15.25
N PRO A 150 -20.42 6.68 -14.02
CA PRO A 150 -20.79 7.83 -13.18
C PRO A 150 -19.61 8.76 -12.89
N PHE A 151 -18.41 8.22 -12.64
CA PHE A 151 -17.24 9.04 -12.34
C PHE A 151 -16.82 9.97 -13.49
N LEU A 152 -16.85 9.50 -14.75
CA LEU A 152 -16.42 10.32 -15.88
C LEU A 152 -17.37 11.50 -16.09
N HIS A 153 -18.67 11.26 -15.96
CA HIS A 153 -19.68 12.30 -15.98
C HIS A 153 -19.41 13.34 -14.89
N TYR A 154 -19.24 12.91 -13.63
CA TYR A 154 -18.89 13.81 -12.52
C TYR A 154 -17.57 14.56 -12.72
N PHE A 155 -16.57 13.92 -13.32
CA PHE A 155 -15.28 14.54 -13.62
C PHE A 155 -15.42 15.64 -14.68
N LEU A 156 -16.15 15.36 -15.76
CA LEU A 156 -16.38 16.32 -16.84
C LEU A 156 -17.26 17.49 -16.36
N GLU A 157 -18.32 17.24 -15.61
CA GLU A 157 -19.13 18.29 -15.01
C GLU A 157 -18.32 19.20 -14.09
N ASN A 158 -17.50 18.61 -13.20
CA ASN A 158 -16.66 19.38 -12.29
C ASN A 158 -15.63 20.22 -13.04
N PHE A 159 -15.04 19.67 -14.10
CA PHE A 159 -14.11 20.37 -14.96
C PHE A 159 -14.75 21.55 -15.69
N LEU A 160 -15.90 21.34 -16.35
CA LEU A 160 -16.61 22.39 -17.08
C LEU A 160 -17.10 23.49 -16.14
N SER A 161 -17.62 23.12 -14.96
CA SER A 161 -18.00 24.08 -13.93
C SER A 161 -16.83 24.93 -13.43
N ASN A 162 -15.61 24.39 -13.42
CA ASN A 162 -14.44 25.17 -13.04
C ASN A 162 -13.99 26.09 -14.18
N LEU A 163 -14.09 25.67 -15.44
CA LEU A 163 -13.74 26.52 -16.58
C LEU A 163 -14.60 27.79 -16.72
N THR A 164 -15.81 27.81 -16.16
CA THR A 164 -16.70 28.99 -16.18
C THR A 164 -16.41 30.01 -15.08
N VAL A 165 -15.50 29.71 -14.15
CA VAL A 165 -15.14 30.59 -13.03
C VAL A 165 -13.64 30.92 -13.02
N ALA A 166 -13.26 31.94 -12.26
CA ALA A 166 -11.84 32.26 -12.07
C ALA A 166 -11.10 31.16 -11.31
N GLU A 167 -9.81 30.94 -11.60
CA GLU A 167 -8.96 29.89 -10.99
C GLU A 167 -8.99 29.87 -9.46
N SER A 168 -9.06 31.06 -8.83
CA SER A 168 -9.14 31.20 -7.38
C SER A 168 -10.42 30.63 -6.76
N ARG A 169 -11.43 30.32 -7.58
CA ARG A 169 -12.74 29.79 -7.17
C ARG A 169 -12.96 28.34 -7.59
N TYR A 170 -11.96 27.66 -8.13
CA TYR A 170 -12.10 26.26 -8.51
C TYR A 170 -12.52 25.41 -7.30
N ARG A 171 -13.55 24.58 -7.50
CA ARG A 171 -14.09 23.65 -6.51
C ARG A 171 -14.08 22.25 -7.10
N TYR A 172 -13.67 21.29 -6.28
CA TYR A 172 -13.55 19.90 -6.69
C TYR A 172 -14.47 19.03 -5.85
N ASN A 173 -15.24 18.17 -6.51
CA ASN A 173 -16.02 17.13 -5.85
C ASN A 173 -15.08 16.14 -5.12
N GLU A 174 -15.55 15.54 -4.02
CA GLU A 174 -14.80 14.54 -3.26
C GLU A 174 -14.25 13.38 -4.11
N GLN A 175 -15.03 12.88 -5.08
CA GLN A 175 -14.59 11.80 -5.98
C GLN A 175 -13.43 12.25 -6.89
N VAL A 176 -13.49 13.49 -7.40
CA VAL A 176 -12.40 14.08 -8.21
C VAL A 176 -11.16 14.30 -7.35
N LEU A 177 -11.35 14.72 -6.09
CA LEU A 177 -10.26 14.85 -5.13
C LEU A 177 -9.62 13.50 -4.80
N ASP A 178 -10.40 12.43 -4.59
CA ASP A 178 -9.90 11.08 -4.33
C ASP A 178 -9.14 10.54 -5.54
N PHE A 179 -9.69 10.71 -6.74
CA PHE A 179 -9.00 10.38 -7.98
C PHE A 179 -7.68 11.14 -8.12
N ALA A 180 -7.67 12.45 -7.84
CA ALA A 180 -6.47 13.27 -7.92
C ALA A 180 -5.41 12.84 -6.90
N VAL A 181 -5.80 12.47 -5.68
CA VAL A 181 -4.90 11.89 -4.67
C VAL A 181 -4.28 10.61 -5.21
N CYS A 182 -5.08 9.66 -5.69
CA CYS A 182 -4.59 8.40 -6.26
C CYS A 182 -3.66 8.63 -7.45
N LEU A 183 -4.04 9.52 -8.37
CA LEU A 183 -3.24 9.88 -9.53
C LEU A 183 -1.90 10.50 -9.11
N SER A 184 -1.91 11.40 -8.12
CA SER A 184 -0.67 12.04 -7.63
C SER A 184 0.30 11.05 -6.99
N ILE A 185 -0.22 10.03 -6.29
CA ILE A 185 0.57 8.97 -5.65
C ILE A 185 1.12 7.99 -6.68
N LEU A 186 0.27 7.52 -7.61
CA LEU A 186 0.63 6.47 -8.56
C LEU A 186 1.43 6.99 -9.77
N ALA A 187 1.07 8.14 -10.33
CA ALA A 187 1.78 8.73 -11.47
C ALA A 187 3.00 9.56 -11.04
N GLY A 188 3.04 9.99 -9.77
CA GLY A 188 4.08 10.84 -9.22
C GLY A 188 3.90 12.33 -9.56
N HIS A 189 4.66 13.17 -8.87
CA HIS A 189 4.53 14.63 -8.89
C HIS A 189 4.59 15.23 -10.30
N ASN A 190 5.59 14.86 -11.10
CA ASN A 190 5.81 15.46 -12.42
C ASN A 190 4.69 15.13 -13.40
N ALA A 191 4.23 13.87 -13.43
CA ALA A 191 3.15 13.45 -14.31
C ALA A 191 1.83 14.10 -13.88
N TYR A 192 1.58 14.17 -12.57
CA TYR A 192 0.41 14.84 -12.03
C TYR A 192 0.38 16.33 -12.39
N GLU A 193 1.47 17.07 -12.15
CA GLU A 193 1.55 18.49 -12.47
C GLU A 193 1.46 18.75 -13.98
N PHE A 194 2.08 17.90 -14.80
CA PHE A 194 1.93 17.96 -16.24
C PHE A 194 0.45 17.86 -16.65
N LEU A 195 -0.27 16.86 -16.13
CA LEU A 195 -1.70 16.70 -16.42
C LEU A 195 -2.53 17.88 -15.90
N ARG A 196 -2.23 18.36 -14.68
CA ARG A 196 -2.94 19.50 -14.07
C ARG A 196 -2.79 20.79 -14.87
N ILE A 197 -1.58 21.09 -15.35
CA ILE A 197 -1.30 22.30 -16.14
C ILE A 197 -1.95 22.21 -17.52
N ASN A 198 -1.97 21.03 -18.14
CA ASN A 198 -2.56 20.83 -19.47
C ASN A 198 -4.08 20.63 -19.44
N MET A 199 -4.70 20.52 -18.26
CA MET A 199 -6.15 20.42 -18.05
C MET A 199 -6.59 21.39 -16.93
N PRO A 200 -6.56 22.71 -17.17
CA PRO A 200 -6.79 23.71 -16.13
C PRO A 200 -8.21 23.63 -15.57
N GLY A 201 -8.35 23.45 -14.26
CA GLY A 201 -9.64 23.28 -13.60
C GLY A 201 -10.12 21.84 -13.49
N ALA A 202 -9.44 20.87 -14.11
CA ALA A 202 -9.81 19.45 -14.03
C ALA A 202 -9.26 18.79 -12.77
N LEU A 203 -8.05 19.18 -12.38
CA LEU A 203 -7.31 18.59 -11.28
C LEU A 203 -6.94 19.65 -10.23
N PRO A 204 -7.05 19.33 -8.93
CA PRO A 204 -6.73 20.24 -7.84
C PRO A 204 -5.23 20.54 -7.77
N SER A 205 -4.87 21.66 -7.13
CA SER A 205 -3.47 21.95 -6.82
C SER A 205 -2.89 20.95 -5.81
N LEU A 206 -1.57 20.82 -5.78
CA LEU A 206 -0.88 19.98 -4.79
C LEU A 206 -1.13 20.45 -3.35
N ILE A 207 -1.34 21.74 -3.13
CA ILE A 207 -1.69 22.28 -1.80
C ILE A 207 -3.04 21.72 -1.36
N THR A 208 -4.02 21.67 -2.27
CA THR A 208 -5.34 21.08 -1.99
C THR A 208 -5.23 19.58 -1.73
N ILE A 209 -4.41 18.85 -2.51
CA ILE A 209 -4.13 17.43 -2.25
C ILE A 209 -3.49 17.22 -0.88
N GLN A 210 -2.45 17.99 -0.55
CA GLN A 210 -1.76 17.90 0.74
C GLN A 210 -2.67 18.26 1.92
N ALA A 211 -3.57 19.23 1.74
CA ALA A 211 -4.57 19.59 2.73
C ALA A 211 -5.58 18.44 2.93
N LYS A 212 -6.05 17.81 1.85
CA LYS A 212 -6.92 16.62 1.92
C LYS A 212 -6.23 15.46 2.63
N LEU A 213 -5.00 15.13 2.24
CA LEU A 213 -4.19 14.08 2.90
C LEU A 213 -3.97 14.38 4.38
N SER A 214 -3.70 15.65 4.73
CA SER A 214 -3.55 16.09 6.13
C SER A 214 -4.85 15.95 6.91
N LYS A 215 -6.01 16.31 6.31
CA LYS A 215 -7.32 16.25 6.95
C LYS A 215 -7.79 14.80 7.17
N ALA A 216 -7.44 13.89 6.26
CA ALA A 216 -7.78 12.48 6.36
C ALA A 216 -6.94 11.72 7.42
N GLY A 217 -6.09 12.42 8.19
CA GLY A 217 -5.38 11.82 9.33
C GLY A 217 -4.26 10.86 8.94
N PHE A 218 -3.82 10.84 7.68
CA PHE A 218 -2.81 9.89 7.17
C PHE A 218 -1.39 10.08 7.71
N ARG A 219 -1.17 10.97 8.68
CA ARG A 219 0.17 11.21 9.22
C ARG A 219 0.48 10.21 10.34
N ALA A 220 1.20 9.15 10.00
CA ALA A 220 1.81 8.29 11.00
C ALA A 220 2.86 9.08 11.81
N LEU A 221 2.78 8.98 13.14
CA LEU A 221 3.82 9.51 14.04
C LEU A 221 4.92 8.47 14.23
N GLU A 222 6.16 8.93 14.46
CA GLU A 222 7.27 8.04 14.76
C GLU A 222 6.98 7.24 16.04
N GLY A 223 7.07 5.90 15.93
CA GLY A 223 6.89 4.98 17.05
C GLY A 223 5.44 4.75 17.46
N GLU A 224 4.47 5.41 16.83
CA GLU A 224 3.06 5.18 17.11
C GLU A 224 2.57 3.89 16.47
N PHE A 225 1.96 3.02 17.28
CA PHE A 225 1.27 1.82 16.83
C PHE A 225 -0.21 2.09 16.65
N ARG A 226 -0.66 2.11 15.39
CA ARG A 226 -1.99 2.59 14.98
C ARG A 226 -3.06 1.51 15.08
N TYR A 227 -3.26 0.95 16.27
CA TYR A 227 -4.17 -0.18 16.49
C TYR A 227 -5.64 0.14 16.16
N ASP A 228 -6.10 1.36 16.42
CA ASP A 228 -7.49 1.76 16.15
C ASP A 228 -7.75 1.92 14.65
N ASP A 229 -6.78 2.47 13.91
CA ASP A 229 -6.86 2.58 12.46
C ASP A 229 -6.74 1.20 11.79
N MET A 230 -5.87 0.33 12.32
CA MET A 230 -5.81 -1.07 11.92
C MET A 230 -7.18 -1.74 12.13
N ASN A 231 -7.85 -1.48 13.26
CA ASN A 231 -9.16 -2.05 13.52
C ASN A 231 -10.22 -1.58 12.51
N LYS A 232 -10.27 -0.29 12.20
CA LYS A 232 -11.15 0.24 11.14
C LYS A 232 -10.88 -0.44 9.80
N TYR A 233 -9.61 -0.50 9.40
CA TYR A 233 -9.17 -1.13 8.17
C TYR A 233 -9.57 -2.61 8.09
N MET A 234 -9.31 -3.38 9.15
CA MET A 234 -9.65 -4.81 9.22
C MET A 234 -11.17 -5.05 9.15
N ASN A 235 -11.98 -4.16 9.73
CA ASN A 235 -13.44 -4.22 9.61
C ASN A 235 -13.93 -3.90 8.20
N GLU A 236 -13.33 -2.92 7.52
CA GLU A 236 -13.66 -2.56 6.12
C GLU A 236 -13.43 -3.73 5.16
N ILE A 237 -12.35 -4.48 5.34
CA ILE A 237 -12.04 -5.68 4.54
C ILE A 237 -12.68 -6.96 5.08
N ASN A 238 -13.47 -6.86 6.16
CA ASN A 238 -14.13 -7.98 6.84
C ASN A 238 -13.17 -9.14 7.21
N SER A 239 -12.01 -8.80 7.79
CA SER A 239 -11.04 -9.78 8.29
C SER A 239 -10.83 -9.63 9.79
N LYS A 240 -10.68 -10.78 10.47
CA LYS A 240 -10.37 -10.86 11.91
C LYS A 240 -9.03 -11.51 12.19
N PHE A 241 -8.32 -11.95 11.16
CA PHE A 241 -7.06 -12.67 11.27
C PHE A 241 -6.00 -11.94 10.48
N ALA A 242 -4.82 -11.79 11.05
CA ALA A 242 -3.71 -11.15 10.36
C ALA A 242 -2.37 -11.78 10.72
N PHE A 243 -1.38 -11.53 9.87
CA PHE A 243 0.03 -11.84 10.12
C PHE A 243 0.80 -10.54 10.26
N CYS A 244 1.77 -10.47 11.18
CA CYS A 244 2.58 -9.27 11.38
C CYS A 244 3.99 -9.50 10.86
N SER A 245 4.40 -8.73 9.86
CA SER A 245 5.77 -8.71 9.36
C SER A 245 6.57 -7.58 10.01
N GLU A 246 7.80 -7.88 10.41
CA GLU A 246 8.76 -6.91 10.95
C GLU A 246 10.07 -6.96 10.18
N ASP A 247 10.50 -5.80 9.67
CA ASP A 247 11.78 -5.66 8.97
C ASP A 247 12.34 -4.24 9.12
N CYS A 248 13.64 -4.09 8.87
CA CYS A 248 14.36 -2.82 8.93
C CYS A 248 14.85 -2.40 7.54
N THR A 249 14.62 -1.15 7.17
CA THR A 249 15.21 -0.56 5.97
C THR A 249 16.22 0.53 6.32
N SER A 250 17.26 0.70 5.51
CA SER A 250 18.28 1.74 5.74
C SER A 250 17.69 3.14 5.52
N THR A 251 18.05 4.08 6.39
CA THR A 251 17.65 5.49 6.28
C THR A 251 18.84 6.43 6.14
N LEU A 252 18.59 7.59 5.55
CA LEU A 252 19.54 8.70 5.61
C LEU A 252 19.58 9.23 7.04
N ARG A 253 20.79 9.31 7.61
CA ARG A 253 21.01 9.85 8.96
C ARG A 253 20.78 11.35 8.97
N ARG A 254 19.54 11.75 9.24
CA ARG A 254 19.13 13.16 9.27
C ARG A 254 18.15 13.38 10.41
N ILE A 255 18.39 14.44 11.16
CA ILE A 255 17.45 14.94 12.17
C ILE A 255 16.56 16.00 11.52
N VAL A 256 15.25 15.88 11.71
CA VAL A 256 14.25 16.82 11.17
C VAL A 256 13.36 17.28 12.31
N TYR A 257 13.17 18.59 12.43
CA TYR A 257 12.20 19.15 13.36
C TYR A 257 10.79 19.07 12.75
N ASP A 258 9.86 18.45 13.48
CA ASP A 258 8.45 18.44 13.15
C ASP A 258 7.70 19.53 13.94
N VAL A 259 7.39 20.63 13.23
CA VAL A 259 6.70 21.80 13.78
C VAL A 259 5.34 21.43 14.42
N ARG A 260 4.61 20.45 13.87
CA ARG A 260 3.26 20.14 14.35
C ARG A 260 3.26 19.37 15.67
N SER A 261 4.20 18.45 15.85
CA SER A 261 4.34 17.69 17.10
C SER A 261 5.29 18.34 18.10
N ASN A 262 6.00 19.40 17.67
CA ASN A 262 7.09 20.04 18.40
C ASN A 262 8.13 19.00 18.87
N SER A 263 8.55 18.11 17.96
CA SER A 263 9.54 17.07 18.26
C SER A 263 10.56 16.90 17.16
N PHE A 264 11.72 16.35 17.52
CA PHE A 264 12.78 16.01 16.58
C PHE A 264 12.69 14.54 16.18
N ILE A 265 12.68 14.27 14.88
CA ILE A 265 12.62 12.94 14.28
C ILE A 265 13.99 12.59 13.72
N GLY A 266 14.41 11.33 13.85
CA GLY A 266 15.66 10.83 13.27
C GLY A 266 16.71 10.40 14.28
N PHE A 267 16.49 10.67 15.57
CA PHE A 267 17.20 10.01 16.66
C PHE A 267 16.64 8.59 16.90
N THR A 268 17.38 7.74 17.60
CA THR A 268 16.85 6.44 18.03
C THR A 268 16.04 6.61 19.32
N PRO A 269 14.71 6.48 19.31
CA PRO A 269 13.91 6.52 20.54
C PRO A 269 14.28 5.35 21.46
N PRO A 270 14.32 5.56 22.78
CA PRO A 270 14.46 4.46 23.72
C PRO A 270 13.23 3.55 23.63
N LEU A 271 13.45 2.27 23.95
CA LEU A 271 12.38 1.30 24.10
C LEU A 271 11.90 1.24 25.55
N ASP A 272 10.60 1.08 25.74
CA ASP A 272 9.98 0.85 27.04
C ASP A 272 10.11 -0.62 27.49
N GLU A 273 9.51 -0.94 28.64
CA GLU A 273 9.49 -2.29 29.19
C GLU A 273 8.75 -3.32 28.32
N ASN A 274 7.93 -2.86 27.37
CA ASN A 274 7.19 -3.65 26.40
C ASN A 274 7.95 -3.80 25.07
N GLY A 275 9.18 -3.26 24.97
CA GLY A 275 9.96 -3.28 23.74
C GLY A 275 9.43 -2.33 22.66
N MET A 276 8.55 -1.40 23.04
CA MET A 276 7.91 -0.40 22.18
C MET A 276 8.69 0.91 22.24
N PRO A 277 8.81 1.68 21.14
CA PRO A 277 9.47 2.98 21.17
C PRO A 277 8.64 4.01 21.96
N HIS A 278 9.32 4.85 22.75
CA HIS A 278 8.65 5.99 23.39
C HIS A 278 8.22 7.03 22.34
N ILE A 279 6.90 7.17 22.16
CA ILE A 279 6.30 8.12 21.22
C ILE A 279 6.64 9.55 21.65
N LYS A 280 7.10 10.38 20.69
CA LYS A 280 7.47 11.80 20.91
C LYS A 280 8.51 11.99 22.03
N TYR A 281 9.42 11.03 22.22
CA TYR A 281 10.48 11.13 23.24
C TYR A 281 11.33 12.41 23.09
N PHE A 282 11.68 12.77 21.86
CA PHE A 282 12.48 13.97 21.56
C PHE A 282 11.62 15.23 21.41
N ARG A 283 10.68 15.45 22.33
CA ARG A 283 9.90 16.67 22.47
C ARG A 283 10.42 17.47 23.66
N THR A 284 10.89 18.69 23.41
CA THR A 284 11.36 19.57 24.48
C THR A 284 11.10 21.02 24.13
N ASN A 285 11.01 21.85 25.17
CA ASN A 285 11.06 23.31 25.08
C ASN A 285 12.38 23.87 25.67
N SER A 286 13.33 23.01 26.08
CA SER A 286 14.63 23.39 26.64
C SER A 286 15.74 23.26 25.59
N ILE A 287 16.59 24.28 25.52
CA ILE A 287 17.78 24.29 24.66
C ILE A 287 18.85 23.35 25.21
N GLU A 288 18.90 23.17 26.53
CA GLU A 288 19.83 22.28 27.22
C GLU A 288 19.53 20.82 26.89
N ASP A 289 18.26 20.41 26.95
CA ASP A 289 17.83 19.08 26.51
C ASP A 289 18.21 18.85 25.05
N LEU A 290 17.94 19.84 24.18
CA LEU A 290 18.28 19.77 22.78
C LEU A 290 19.79 19.58 22.56
N LYS A 291 20.63 20.36 23.25
CA LYS A 291 22.09 20.21 23.20
C LYS A 291 22.51 18.82 23.62
N SER A 292 22.00 18.33 24.75
CA SER A 292 22.31 16.98 25.25
C SER A 292 21.98 15.89 24.22
N TRP A 293 20.87 16.03 23.48
CA TRP A 293 20.48 15.03 22.48
C TRP A 293 21.42 15.01 21.28
N PHE A 294 21.84 16.18 20.79
CA PHE A 294 22.77 16.27 19.67
C PHE A 294 24.19 15.81 20.02
N GLU A 295 24.57 15.88 21.30
CA GLU A 295 25.86 15.41 21.79
C GLU A 295 25.87 13.91 22.14
N GLU A 296 24.80 13.41 22.75
CA GLU A 296 24.80 12.07 23.36
C GLU A 296 23.96 11.01 22.62
N LYS A 297 22.93 11.42 21.86
CA LYS A 297 21.95 10.48 21.30
C LYS A 297 22.33 10.05 19.89
N GLU A 298 22.25 8.75 19.66
CA GLU A 298 22.59 8.16 18.37
C GLU A 298 21.49 8.41 17.34
N MET A 299 21.88 8.93 16.18
CA MET A 299 20.99 9.03 15.02
C MET A 299 20.59 7.64 14.53
N SER A 300 19.30 7.47 14.23
CA SER A 300 18.80 6.29 13.55
C SER A 300 19.44 6.15 12.17
N HIS A 301 19.77 4.92 11.80
CA HIS A 301 20.25 4.58 10.45
C HIS A 301 19.44 3.45 9.81
N LEU A 302 18.46 2.95 10.55
CA LEU A 302 17.46 2.00 10.13
C LEU A 302 16.08 2.55 10.51
N LEU A 303 15.07 2.23 9.72
CA LEU A 303 13.65 2.39 10.04
C LEU A 303 13.08 1.00 10.26
N ASN A 304 12.67 0.69 11.49
CA ASN A 304 11.94 -0.54 11.78
C ASN A 304 10.48 -0.35 11.38
N LEU A 305 9.94 -1.29 10.60
CA LEU A 305 8.59 -1.26 10.06
C LEU A 305 7.81 -2.47 10.52
N HIS A 306 6.57 -2.24 10.96
CA HIS A 306 5.61 -3.27 11.31
C HIS A 306 4.44 -3.23 10.34
N MET A 307 4.28 -4.30 9.57
CA MET A 307 3.24 -4.43 8.56
C MET A 307 2.27 -5.53 8.95
N ILE A 308 0.98 -5.23 8.90
CA ILE A 308 -0.11 -6.17 9.17
C ILE A 308 -0.67 -6.64 7.84
N GLN A 309 -0.53 -7.93 7.55
CA GLN A 309 -1.11 -8.57 6.38
C GLN A 309 -2.41 -9.27 6.78
N PRO A 310 -3.58 -8.80 6.31
CA PRO A 310 -4.83 -9.49 6.54
C PRO A 310 -4.83 -10.89 5.92
N ILE A 311 -5.43 -11.84 6.62
CA ILE A 311 -5.71 -13.18 6.13
C ILE A 311 -7.19 -13.18 5.72
N CYS A 312 -7.43 -13.14 4.41
CA CYS A 312 -8.77 -13.07 3.84
C CYS A 312 -9.22 -14.44 3.34
N ILE A 313 -10.47 -14.82 3.65
CA ILE A 313 -11.02 -16.16 3.39
C ILE A 313 -11.14 -16.45 1.88
N ASN A 314 -11.28 -15.42 1.05
CA ASN A 314 -11.58 -15.57 -0.38
C ASN A 314 -10.33 -15.59 -1.28
N ASN A 315 -9.12 -15.84 -0.73
CA ASN A 315 -7.84 -15.78 -1.45
C ASN A 315 -7.56 -14.47 -2.21
N GLN A 316 -8.33 -13.40 -1.94
CA GLN A 316 -8.02 -12.07 -2.44
C GLN A 316 -6.94 -11.46 -1.56
N ILE A 317 -5.82 -11.11 -2.19
CA ILE A 317 -4.72 -10.41 -1.52
C ILE A 317 -5.22 -9.02 -1.17
N SER A 318 -5.44 -8.77 0.11
CA SER A 318 -5.71 -7.43 0.63
C SER A 318 -4.39 -6.69 0.84
N PRO A 319 -4.36 -5.36 0.62
CA PRO A 319 -3.18 -4.56 0.92
C PRO A 319 -2.71 -4.76 2.36
N SER A 320 -1.40 -4.66 2.59
CA SER A 320 -0.88 -4.67 3.95
C SER A 320 -1.12 -3.31 4.62
N PHE A 321 -1.38 -3.31 5.92
CA PHE A 321 -1.54 -2.11 6.74
C PHE A 321 -0.24 -1.79 7.48
N ALA A 322 0.28 -0.57 7.35
CA ALA A 322 1.44 -0.13 8.12
C ALA A 322 1.04 0.22 9.56
N LEU A 323 1.35 -0.66 10.50
CA LEU A 323 0.97 -0.52 11.91
C LEU A 323 1.84 0.53 12.62
N ALA A 324 3.15 0.46 12.41
CA ALA A 324 4.11 1.36 13.05
C ALA A 324 5.40 1.47 12.24
N ALA A 325 6.08 2.61 12.38
CA ALA A 325 7.41 2.85 11.84
C ALA A 325 8.23 3.71 12.82
N TYR A 326 9.48 3.34 13.10
CA TYR A 326 10.36 4.15 13.96
C TYR A 326 11.84 3.98 13.67
N GLY A 327 12.62 5.05 13.92
CA GLY A 327 14.07 5.01 13.81
C GLY A 327 14.70 4.00 14.78
N THR A 328 15.71 3.27 14.33
CA THR A 328 16.50 2.39 15.18
C THR A 328 17.96 2.36 14.77
N ASN A 329 18.81 1.93 15.70
CA ASN A 329 20.22 1.60 15.48
C ASN A 329 20.46 0.08 15.42
N GLY A 330 19.39 -0.73 15.49
CA GLY A 330 19.46 -2.19 15.42
C GLY A 330 19.95 -2.89 16.69
N LYS A 331 20.22 -2.16 17.78
CA LYS A 331 20.81 -2.69 19.03
C LYS A 331 19.79 -3.31 20.01
N TYR A 332 18.52 -3.44 19.63
CA TYR A 332 17.51 -4.10 20.45
C TYR A 332 17.74 -5.62 20.52
N THR A 333 17.29 -6.21 21.61
CA THR A 333 17.53 -7.61 21.96
C THR A 333 16.39 -8.53 21.52
N ALA A 334 16.61 -9.85 21.60
CA ALA A 334 15.55 -10.84 21.44
C ALA A 334 14.40 -10.65 22.43
N LEU A 335 14.69 -10.20 23.67
CA LEU A 335 13.66 -9.98 24.67
C LEU A 335 12.75 -8.80 24.32
N ASP A 336 13.33 -7.71 23.79
CA ASP A 336 12.57 -6.54 23.34
C ASP A 336 11.61 -6.91 22.20
N ILE A 337 12.07 -7.76 21.27
CA ILE A 337 11.25 -8.31 20.17
C ILE A 337 10.07 -9.12 20.73
N ILE A 338 10.33 -10.02 21.67
CA ILE A 338 9.29 -10.88 22.27
C ILE A 338 8.23 -10.02 22.97
N ARG A 339 8.65 -9.04 23.77
CA ARG A 339 7.74 -8.14 24.49
C ARG A 339 6.88 -7.33 23.53
N ARG A 340 7.48 -6.86 22.43
CA ARG A 340 6.79 -6.13 21.36
C ARG A 340 5.74 -7.01 20.67
N TRP A 341 6.11 -8.23 20.27
CA TRP A 341 5.17 -9.19 19.68
C TRP A 341 4.03 -9.56 20.62
N TYR A 342 4.31 -9.69 21.92
CA TYR A 342 3.25 -9.92 22.89
C TYR A 342 2.31 -8.72 22.98
N THR A 343 2.85 -7.51 23.06
CA THR A 343 2.07 -6.26 23.11
C THR A 343 1.20 -6.07 21.86
N ILE A 344 1.77 -6.24 20.66
CA ILE A 344 1.02 -6.20 19.40
C ILE A 344 -0.12 -7.23 19.40
N PHE A 345 0.15 -8.43 19.90
CA PHE A 345 -0.84 -9.50 19.97
C PHE A 345 -2.00 -9.14 20.92
N GLU A 346 -1.72 -8.68 22.13
CA GLU A 346 -2.74 -8.30 23.13
C GLU A 346 -3.55 -7.08 22.69
N GLU A 347 -2.89 -6.02 22.22
CA GLU A 347 -3.56 -4.80 21.73
C GLU A 347 -4.47 -5.09 20.54
N SER A 348 -4.05 -5.98 19.64
CA SER A 348 -4.90 -6.44 18.52
C SER A 348 -6.06 -7.30 19.01
N SER A 349 -5.81 -8.23 19.94
CA SER A 349 -6.81 -9.15 20.48
C SER A 349 -7.91 -8.40 21.23
N SER A 350 -7.55 -7.36 22.00
CA SER A 350 -8.53 -6.49 22.69
C SER A 350 -9.50 -5.79 21.72
N ARG A 351 -9.11 -5.64 20.46
CA ARG A 351 -9.91 -5.05 19.37
C ARG A 351 -10.58 -6.11 18.49
N GLY A 352 -10.56 -7.38 18.90
CA GLY A 352 -11.19 -8.48 18.17
C GLY A 352 -10.38 -8.99 16.96
N ILE A 353 -9.10 -8.62 16.87
CA ILE A 353 -8.20 -9.03 15.78
C ILE A 353 -7.19 -10.02 16.29
N ARG A 354 -7.14 -11.20 15.66
CA ARG A 354 -6.21 -12.27 15.99
C ARG A 354 -4.96 -12.18 15.11
N ILE A 355 -3.85 -11.74 15.69
CA ILE A 355 -2.54 -11.94 15.06
C ILE A 355 -2.19 -13.43 15.13
N VAL A 356 -2.13 -14.10 13.98
CA VAL A 356 -1.88 -15.55 13.87
C VAL A 356 -0.40 -15.86 13.99
N GLY A 357 0.47 -14.96 13.53
CA GLY A 357 1.91 -15.15 13.56
C GLY A 357 2.72 -13.92 13.18
N TYR A 358 4.03 -14.06 13.35
CA TYR A 358 5.03 -13.05 13.03
C TYR A 358 5.99 -13.55 11.95
N SER A 359 6.30 -12.68 10.98
CA SER A 359 7.30 -12.92 9.94
C SER A 359 8.44 -11.93 10.03
N THR A 360 9.67 -12.40 9.92
CA THR A 360 10.86 -11.54 9.97
C THR A 360 11.95 -12.01 9.02
N ASP A 361 12.95 -11.15 8.80
CA ASP A 361 14.22 -11.59 8.23
C ASP A 361 14.93 -12.60 9.17
N THR A 362 15.96 -13.20 8.62
CA THR A 362 16.82 -14.25 9.14
C THR A 362 17.95 -13.71 10.04
N ASP A 363 17.76 -12.56 10.70
CA ASP A 363 18.70 -12.00 11.68
C ASP A 363 18.74 -12.90 12.94
N PRO A 364 19.94 -13.20 13.50
CA PRO A 364 20.08 -13.97 14.73
C PRO A 364 19.17 -13.54 15.90
N LYS A 365 18.92 -12.24 16.10
CA LYS A 365 18.08 -11.78 17.22
C LYS A 365 16.60 -12.18 17.07
N TYR A 366 16.06 -12.13 15.85
CA TYR A 366 14.71 -12.59 15.56
C TYR A 366 14.62 -14.11 15.66
N LEU A 367 15.62 -14.82 15.14
CA LEU A 367 15.68 -16.28 15.25
C LEU A 367 15.72 -16.74 16.71
N LEU A 368 16.51 -16.07 17.56
CA LEU A 368 16.56 -16.33 19.00
C LEU A 368 15.19 -16.05 19.66
N ALA A 369 14.53 -14.93 19.31
CA ALA A 369 13.19 -14.62 19.80
C ALA A 369 12.17 -15.71 19.44
N MET A 370 12.15 -16.16 18.18
CA MET A 370 11.28 -17.25 17.71
C MET A 370 11.52 -18.55 18.49
N LYS A 371 12.78 -18.90 18.76
CA LYS A 371 13.13 -20.12 19.52
C LYS A 371 12.67 -20.06 20.97
N LEU A 372 12.95 -18.94 21.65
CA LEU A 372 12.54 -18.72 23.03
C LEU A 372 11.01 -18.77 23.18
N VAL A 373 10.26 -18.12 22.29
CA VAL A 373 8.80 -18.14 22.36
C VAL A 373 8.25 -19.50 21.96
N SER A 374 8.72 -20.12 20.89
CA SER A 374 8.24 -21.44 20.47
C SER A 374 8.57 -22.57 21.45
N GLY A 375 9.53 -22.36 22.37
CA GLY A 375 10.03 -23.40 23.27
C GLY A 375 11.01 -24.36 22.57
N PHE A 376 11.54 -23.95 21.43
CA PHE A 376 12.45 -24.75 20.62
C PHE A 376 13.89 -24.56 21.13
N PHE A 377 14.40 -25.54 21.88
CA PHE A 377 15.75 -25.55 22.50
C PHE A 377 16.06 -24.39 23.46
N GLY A 378 15.03 -23.68 23.95
CA GLY A 378 15.15 -22.62 24.95
C GLY A 378 13.89 -22.52 25.80
N VAL A 379 14.04 -22.05 27.04
CA VAL A 379 12.93 -21.81 27.96
C VAL A 379 12.87 -20.33 28.27
N LEU A 380 11.76 -19.68 27.90
CA LEU A 380 11.44 -18.35 28.39
C LEU A 380 10.92 -18.46 29.83
N ILE A 381 11.66 -17.89 30.78
CA ILE A 381 11.22 -17.76 32.17
C ILE A 381 9.97 -16.86 32.16
N ASN A 382 8.87 -17.31 32.78
CA ASN A 382 7.55 -16.66 32.74
C ASN A 382 6.91 -16.62 31.34
N ASN A 383 6.87 -17.78 30.67
CA ASN A 383 6.25 -17.90 29.34
C ASN A 383 4.77 -17.43 29.37
N PRO A 384 4.40 -16.40 28.58
CA PRO A 384 3.02 -15.87 28.52
C PRO A 384 1.99 -16.92 28.09
N LYS A 385 2.43 -18.03 27.48
CA LYS A 385 1.56 -19.13 27.02
C LYS A 385 0.74 -19.79 28.13
N SER A 386 1.24 -19.84 29.36
CA SER A 386 0.72 -20.76 30.39
C SER A 386 -0.72 -20.48 30.86
N LYS A 387 -1.34 -19.34 30.49
CA LYS A 387 -2.67 -18.93 30.97
C LYS A 387 -3.56 -18.22 29.93
N HIS A 388 -3.16 -18.10 28.67
CA HIS A 388 -3.90 -17.28 27.71
C HIS A 388 -5.12 -18.02 27.13
N SER A 389 -6.29 -17.39 27.09
CA SER A 389 -7.54 -18.02 26.62
C SER A 389 -7.55 -18.31 25.11
N SER A 390 -6.81 -17.53 24.33
CA SER A 390 -6.81 -17.58 22.86
C SER A 390 -5.71 -18.44 22.25
N LEU A 391 -5.20 -19.47 22.94
CA LEU A 391 -4.13 -20.33 22.41
C LEU A 391 -4.53 -21.03 21.10
N LEU A 392 -3.64 -20.99 20.11
CA LEU A 392 -3.72 -21.81 18.91
C LEU A 392 -3.40 -23.25 19.29
N LYS A 393 -4.36 -24.14 19.07
CA LYS A 393 -4.20 -25.58 19.26
C LYS A 393 -3.89 -26.24 17.93
N VAL A 394 -2.67 -26.75 17.81
CA VAL A 394 -2.22 -27.51 16.65
C VAL A 394 -2.38 -29.00 16.96
N ALA A 395 -3.23 -29.67 16.20
CA ALA A 395 -3.42 -31.11 16.29
C ALA A 395 -2.22 -31.84 15.67
N VAL A 396 -1.19 -32.08 16.49
CA VAL A 396 0.00 -32.86 16.08
C VAL A 396 -0.25 -34.34 16.37
N PRO A 397 -0.20 -35.23 15.36
CA PRO A 397 -0.28 -36.66 15.57
C PRO A 397 0.76 -37.14 16.59
N THR A 398 0.38 -38.00 17.52
CA THR A 398 1.29 -38.56 18.54
C THR A 398 2.45 -39.34 17.94
N SER A 399 2.26 -39.88 16.73
CA SER A 399 3.29 -40.59 15.97
C SER A 399 4.39 -39.67 15.42
N TRP A 400 4.20 -38.35 15.39
CA TRP A 400 5.16 -37.40 14.85
C TRP A 400 6.22 -37.00 15.89
N SER A 401 7.02 -37.97 16.33
CA SER A 401 8.14 -37.76 17.28
C SER A 401 9.22 -36.80 16.76
N TRP A 402 9.21 -36.52 15.46
CA TRP A 402 10.12 -35.59 14.78
C TRP A 402 9.62 -34.13 14.73
N PHE A 403 8.37 -33.86 15.15
CA PHE A 403 7.76 -32.53 15.16
C PHE A 403 7.91 -31.89 16.55
N TYR A 404 8.66 -30.79 16.61
CA TYR A 404 9.11 -30.20 17.87
C TYR A 404 8.30 -28.98 18.33
N LEU A 405 7.36 -28.49 17.52
CA LEU A 405 6.54 -27.35 17.92
C LEU A 405 5.50 -27.84 18.95
N PRO A 406 5.42 -27.22 20.14
CA PRO A 406 4.38 -27.53 21.12
C PRO A 406 2.97 -27.42 20.52
N ARG A 407 2.06 -28.29 20.99
CA ARG A 407 0.65 -28.34 20.57
C ARG A 407 -0.11 -27.03 20.80
N GLU A 408 0.33 -26.24 21.78
CA GLU A 408 -0.29 -24.96 22.12
C GLU A 408 0.70 -23.83 21.85
N GLN A 409 0.29 -22.88 21.03
CA GLN A 409 1.07 -21.71 20.65
C GLN A 409 0.26 -20.44 20.85
N LEU A 410 0.92 -19.37 21.28
CA LEU A 410 0.27 -18.06 21.28
C LEU A 410 0.18 -17.51 19.86
N PHE A 411 1.22 -17.66 19.05
CA PHE A 411 1.28 -17.28 17.65
C PHE A 411 2.36 -18.09 16.93
N LEU A 412 2.31 -18.12 15.59
CA LEU A 412 3.26 -18.82 14.72
C LEU A 412 4.42 -17.91 14.31
N PHE A 413 5.47 -18.50 13.75
CA PHE A 413 6.65 -17.78 13.26
C PHE A 413 7.02 -18.22 11.86
N MET A 414 7.43 -17.27 11.03
CA MET A 414 8.00 -17.55 9.71
C MET A 414 9.22 -16.68 9.48
N GLN A 415 10.28 -17.27 8.95
CA GLN A 415 11.39 -16.50 8.39
C GLN A 415 11.11 -16.23 6.92
N ASP A 416 11.61 -15.11 6.40
CA ASP A 416 11.54 -14.81 4.97
C ASP A 416 12.28 -15.88 4.15
N ALA A 417 11.50 -16.66 3.38
CA ALA A 417 12.00 -17.73 2.54
C ALA A 417 12.93 -17.22 1.42
N THR A 418 12.70 -16.00 0.93
CA THR A 418 13.56 -15.34 -0.07
C THR A 418 14.97 -15.15 0.49
N HIS A 419 15.06 -14.69 1.74
CA HIS A 419 16.32 -14.55 2.45
C HIS A 419 16.97 -15.89 2.79
N VAL A 420 16.18 -16.93 3.09
CA VAL A 420 16.72 -18.30 3.25
C VAL A 420 17.36 -18.80 1.96
N CYS A 421 16.68 -18.65 0.81
CA CYS A 421 17.21 -19.04 -0.50
C CYS A 421 18.49 -18.28 -0.86
N THR A 422 18.50 -16.95 -0.69
CA THR A 422 19.68 -16.14 -1.00
C THR A 422 20.85 -16.46 -0.05
N LYS A 423 20.61 -16.78 1.22
CA LYS A 423 21.66 -17.26 2.15
C LYS A 423 22.26 -18.60 1.70
N LEU A 424 21.44 -19.57 1.29
CA LEU A 424 21.92 -20.84 0.76
C LEU A 424 22.72 -20.65 -0.53
N ARG A 425 22.25 -19.81 -1.47
CA ARG A 425 23.01 -19.43 -2.67
C ARG A 425 24.34 -18.77 -2.29
N ASN A 426 24.32 -17.75 -1.44
CA ASN A 426 25.53 -17.01 -1.07
C ASN A 426 26.57 -17.92 -0.40
N ARG A 427 26.11 -18.94 0.34
CA ARG A 427 27.00 -19.96 0.90
C ARG A 427 27.65 -20.83 -0.18
N LEU A 428 26.92 -21.24 -1.22
CA LEU A 428 27.47 -21.95 -2.38
C LEU A 428 28.54 -21.12 -3.12
N LEU A 429 28.36 -19.79 -3.19
CA LEU A 429 29.29 -18.89 -3.88
C LEU A 429 30.52 -18.50 -3.04
N GLN A 430 30.55 -18.84 -1.74
CA GLN A 430 31.66 -18.48 -0.86
C GLN A 430 32.80 -19.50 -0.96
N SER A 431 34.00 -19.02 -1.28
CA SER A 431 35.23 -19.85 -1.31
C SER A 431 35.84 -20.11 0.08
N SER A 432 35.26 -19.54 1.14
CA SER A 432 35.79 -19.58 2.50
C SER A 432 35.54 -20.91 3.21
N ALA A 433 34.58 -21.72 2.74
CA ALA A 433 34.23 -23.00 3.33
C ALA A 433 34.09 -24.07 2.24
N ILE A 434 34.67 -25.26 2.50
CA ILE A 434 34.45 -26.45 1.68
C ILE A 434 33.20 -27.14 2.23
N MET A 435 32.24 -27.43 1.36
CA MET A 435 31.01 -28.13 1.71
C MET A 435 30.99 -29.49 1.02
N MET A 436 30.68 -30.56 1.75
CA MET A 436 30.66 -31.92 1.23
C MET A 436 29.37 -32.61 1.60
N MET A 437 28.86 -33.48 0.74
CA MET A 437 27.74 -34.38 1.00
C MET A 437 28.12 -35.78 0.53
N GLY A 438 28.32 -36.71 1.47
CA GLY A 438 28.89 -38.02 1.15
C GLY A 438 30.33 -37.88 0.63
N GLU A 439 30.64 -38.57 -0.45
CA GLU A 439 31.98 -38.54 -1.09
C GLU A 439 32.13 -37.36 -2.08
N ASN A 440 31.04 -36.62 -2.33
CA ASN A 440 31.00 -35.55 -3.33
C ASN A 440 31.08 -34.16 -2.68
N VAL A 441 31.61 -33.22 -3.44
CA VAL A 441 31.80 -31.83 -3.00
C VAL A 441 30.77 -30.92 -3.64
N ILE A 442 30.26 -29.98 -2.86
CA ILE A 442 29.39 -28.92 -3.35
C ILE A 442 30.31 -27.82 -3.89
N SER A 443 30.27 -27.58 -5.20
CA SER A 443 31.13 -26.59 -5.86
C SER A 443 30.41 -25.77 -6.91
N ILE A 444 30.78 -24.49 -6.98
CA ILE A 444 30.42 -23.57 -8.07
C ILE A 444 31.06 -23.97 -9.41
N ASP A 445 32.15 -24.73 -9.39
CA ASP A 445 32.88 -25.10 -10.61
C ASP A 445 32.02 -25.94 -11.56
N TYR A 446 31.12 -26.78 -11.03
CA TYR A 446 30.17 -27.53 -11.85
C TYR A 446 29.18 -26.61 -12.57
N LEU A 447 28.77 -25.50 -11.94
CA LEU A 447 27.91 -24.50 -12.58
C LEU A 447 28.67 -23.69 -13.64
N LEU A 448 29.95 -23.40 -13.40
CA LEU A 448 30.83 -22.78 -14.39
C LEU A 448 31.02 -23.69 -15.60
N GLN A 449 31.31 -24.96 -15.36
CA GLN A 449 31.41 -25.97 -16.40
C GLN A 449 30.11 -26.08 -17.19
N LEU A 450 28.94 -26.03 -16.54
CA LEU A 450 27.64 -26.02 -17.24
C LEU A 450 27.51 -24.82 -18.17
N ILE A 451 27.81 -23.62 -17.67
CA ILE A 451 27.76 -22.36 -18.45
C ILE A 451 28.72 -22.38 -19.64
N GLU A 452 29.87 -23.05 -19.52
CA GLU A 452 30.91 -23.09 -20.56
C GLU A 452 30.71 -24.24 -21.56
N SER A 453 30.13 -25.35 -21.13
CA SER A 453 29.96 -26.56 -21.95
C SER A 453 28.61 -26.64 -22.66
N GLN A 454 27.56 -25.97 -22.14
CA GLN A 454 26.23 -26.02 -22.70
C GLN A 454 25.73 -24.65 -23.17
N SER A 455 24.77 -24.66 -24.10
CA SER A 455 24.16 -23.44 -24.61
C SER A 455 23.25 -22.81 -23.56
N LYS A 456 23.38 -21.49 -23.36
CA LYS A 456 22.52 -20.70 -22.46
C LYS A 456 21.03 -20.88 -22.74
N PHE A 457 20.64 -21.20 -23.97
CA PHE A 457 19.24 -21.40 -24.35
C PHE A 457 18.62 -22.64 -23.70
N LYS A 458 19.44 -23.59 -23.22
CA LYS A 458 18.99 -24.77 -22.48
C LYS A 458 18.79 -24.46 -21.00
N HIS A 459 19.84 -23.97 -20.34
CA HIS A 459 19.89 -23.85 -18.88
C HIS A 459 19.65 -22.43 -18.32
N ASN A 460 19.65 -21.40 -19.17
CA ASN A 460 19.37 -19.98 -18.84
C ASN A 460 20.30 -19.33 -17.77
N LEU A 461 21.38 -19.99 -17.38
CA LEU A 461 22.39 -19.44 -16.47
C LEU A 461 23.43 -18.60 -17.21
N VAL A 462 23.81 -17.48 -16.59
CA VAL A 462 24.96 -16.66 -17.02
C VAL A 462 25.93 -16.42 -15.87
N LYS A 463 27.17 -16.01 -16.18
CA LYS A 463 28.24 -15.79 -15.18
C LYS A 463 27.85 -14.79 -14.08
N SER A 464 26.99 -13.81 -14.36
CA SER A 464 26.49 -12.88 -13.35
C SER A 464 25.58 -13.55 -12.31
N ASP A 465 24.89 -14.64 -12.65
CA ASP A 465 23.99 -15.35 -11.73
C ASP A 465 24.75 -16.08 -10.61
N ILE A 466 26.03 -16.37 -10.84
CA ILE A 466 26.93 -17.01 -9.87
C ILE A 466 27.97 -16.00 -9.32
N CYS A 467 27.72 -14.70 -9.48
CA CYS A 467 28.61 -13.66 -8.96
C CYS A 467 28.38 -13.44 -7.45
N PRO A 468 29.42 -13.56 -6.60
CA PRO A 468 29.29 -13.41 -5.15
C PRO A 468 29.11 -11.95 -4.68
N ARG A 469 29.24 -10.96 -5.58
CA ARG A 469 29.09 -9.54 -5.24
C ARG A 469 27.62 -9.15 -4.99
N ASP A 470 26.71 -9.78 -5.72
CA ASP A 470 25.28 -9.49 -5.63
C ASP A 470 24.60 -10.50 -4.70
N LYS A 471 24.61 -10.18 -3.41
CA LYS A 471 24.12 -11.06 -2.33
C LYS A 471 22.59 -11.09 -2.22
N GLN A 472 21.90 -10.09 -2.76
CA GLN A 472 20.45 -9.95 -2.67
C GLN A 472 19.74 -10.51 -3.92
N ASN A 473 20.47 -11.11 -4.86
CA ASN A 473 19.92 -11.65 -6.10
C ASN A 473 19.11 -12.93 -5.89
N TYR A 474 17.84 -12.77 -5.56
CA TYR A 474 16.91 -13.90 -5.48
C TYR A 474 16.68 -14.55 -6.85
N ARG A 475 16.59 -13.76 -7.94
CA ARG A 475 16.36 -14.28 -9.30
C ARG A 475 17.41 -15.31 -9.72
N SER A 476 18.65 -15.15 -9.29
CA SER A 476 19.69 -16.16 -9.51
C SER A 476 19.40 -17.49 -8.82
N CYS A 477 18.71 -17.51 -7.67
CA CYS A 477 18.29 -18.75 -7.02
C CYS A 477 17.29 -19.53 -7.90
N GLU A 478 16.33 -18.84 -8.52
CA GLU A 478 15.36 -19.45 -9.43
C GLU A 478 16.03 -20.06 -10.65
N LYS A 479 16.97 -19.32 -11.26
CA LYS A 479 17.73 -19.82 -12.41
C LYS A 479 18.60 -21.02 -12.06
N LEU A 480 19.24 -21.03 -10.88
CA LEU A 480 20.00 -22.20 -10.42
C LEU A 480 19.10 -23.44 -10.32
N CYS A 481 17.89 -23.27 -9.80
CA CYS A 481 16.92 -24.36 -9.71
C CYS A 481 16.44 -24.83 -11.09
N ALA A 482 16.23 -23.92 -12.04
CA ALA A 482 15.84 -24.26 -13.41
C ALA A 482 16.93 -25.04 -14.17
N ALA A 483 18.20 -24.83 -13.82
CA ALA A 483 19.33 -25.50 -14.45
C ALA A 483 19.65 -26.91 -13.88
N LEU A 484 18.92 -27.36 -12.86
CA LEU A 484 19.19 -28.62 -12.15
C LEU A 484 19.28 -29.85 -13.07
N GLU A 485 18.37 -29.97 -14.04
CA GLU A 485 18.35 -31.16 -14.92
C GLU A 485 19.60 -31.25 -15.80
N TYR A 486 20.14 -30.11 -16.24
CA TYR A 486 21.38 -30.07 -17.02
C TYR A 486 22.62 -30.24 -16.15
N LEU A 487 22.55 -29.81 -14.89
CA LEU A 487 23.65 -30.01 -13.94
C LEU A 487 23.87 -31.51 -13.68
N LYS A 488 22.82 -32.33 -13.63
CA LYS A 488 22.91 -33.79 -13.49
C LYS A 488 23.72 -34.48 -14.60
N GLU A 489 23.86 -33.85 -15.76
CA GLU A 489 24.67 -34.38 -16.87
C GLU A 489 26.18 -34.19 -16.64
N ILE A 490 26.58 -33.38 -15.65
CA ILE A 490 27.98 -33.15 -15.29
C ILE A 490 28.43 -34.17 -14.23
N SER A 491 29.45 -34.96 -14.58
CA SER A 491 30.03 -35.97 -13.70
C SER A 491 30.55 -35.37 -12.38
N GLY A 492 30.21 -36.00 -11.25
CA GLY A 492 30.62 -35.59 -9.90
C GLY A 492 29.81 -34.43 -9.31
N SER A 493 28.79 -33.92 -10.01
CA SER A 493 28.00 -32.78 -9.54
C SER A 493 26.90 -33.13 -8.52
N ASP A 494 26.74 -34.41 -8.15
CA ASP A 494 25.60 -34.93 -7.39
C ASP A 494 25.35 -34.17 -6.08
N ALA A 495 26.39 -33.86 -5.31
CA ALA A 495 26.26 -33.09 -4.08
C ALA A 495 25.76 -31.66 -4.35
N THR A 496 26.21 -31.03 -5.43
CA THR A 496 25.76 -29.70 -5.85
C THR A 496 24.30 -29.74 -6.30
N VAL A 497 23.90 -30.79 -7.03
CA VAL A 497 22.51 -31.03 -7.43
C VAL A 497 21.61 -31.17 -6.19
N VAL A 498 21.99 -31.97 -5.20
CA VAL A 498 21.22 -32.13 -3.95
C VAL A 498 21.14 -30.80 -3.19
N TYR A 499 22.25 -30.06 -3.09
CA TYR A 499 22.27 -28.76 -2.42
C TYR A 499 21.33 -27.73 -3.08
N ILE A 500 21.37 -27.61 -4.41
CA ILE A 500 20.46 -26.71 -5.14
C ILE A 500 19.02 -27.23 -5.05
N ASN A 501 18.79 -28.54 -4.98
CA ASN A 501 17.46 -29.11 -4.78
C ASN A 501 16.86 -28.74 -3.41
N ILE A 502 17.68 -28.52 -2.37
CA ILE A 502 17.20 -27.96 -1.09
C ILE A 502 16.64 -26.55 -1.32
N ILE A 503 17.34 -25.70 -2.09
CA ILE A 503 16.85 -24.36 -2.45
C ILE A 503 15.53 -24.46 -3.22
N ARG A 504 15.44 -25.36 -4.20
CA ARG A 504 14.21 -25.61 -4.97
C ARG A 504 13.05 -26.02 -4.07
N CYS A 505 13.29 -26.90 -3.10
CA CYS A 505 12.25 -27.31 -2.15
C CYS A 505 11.75 -26.14 -1.29
N VAL A 506 12.64 -25.22 -0.85
CA VAL A 506 12.22 -24.01 -0.13
C VAL A 506 11.36 -23.09 -1.00
N ILE A 507 11.74 -22.89 -2.27
CA ILE A 507 10.97 -22.07 -3.22
C ILE A 507 9.57 -22.66 -3.43
N ILE A 508 9.47 -23.96 -3.73
CA ILE A 508 8.18 -24.63 -3.96
C ILE A 508 7.30 -24.58 -2.70
N ALA A 509 7.90 -24.79 -1.52
CA ALA A 509 7.14 -24.81 -0.28
C ALA A 509 6.57 -23.45 0.13
N PHE A 510 7.37 -22.38 0.01
CA PHE A 510 7.08 -21.11 0.68
C PHE A 510 6.91 -19.90 -0.25
N ILE A 511 7.32 -19.98 -1.51
CA ILE A 511 7.33 -18.83 -2.43
C ILE A 511 6.39 -19.04 -3.60
N ASP A 512 6.43 -20.21 -4.24
CA ASP A 512 5.59 -20.50 -5.40
C ASP A 512 4.11 -20.49 -4.98
N THR A 513 3.30 -19.57 -5.53
CA THR A 513 1.88 -19.41 -5.21
C THR A 513 0.99 -20.48 -5.84
N SER A 514 1.47 -21.19 -6.86
CA SER A 514 0.72 -22.22 -7.58
C SER A 514 0.75 -23.60 -6.91
N THR A 515 1.64 -23.80 -5.94
CA THR A 515 1.85 -25.09 -5.26
C THR A 515 0.72 -25.42 -4.28
N THR A 516 0.24 -26.66 -4.33
CA THR A 516 -0.81 -27.18 -3.44
C THR A 516 -0.33 -27.28 -1.99
N THR A 517 -1.24 -27.22 -1.02
CA THR A 517 -0.87 -27.34 0.40
C THR A 517 -0.12 -28.64 0.73
N SER A 518 -0.52 -29.76 0.13
CA SER A 518 0.15 -31.05 0.34
C SER A 518 1.60 -31.02 -0.15
N ASP A 519 1.82 -30.49 -1.36
CA ASP A 519 3.16 -30.38 -1.94
C ASP A 519 4.03 -29.40 -1.14
N ARG A 520 3.45 -28.31 -0.63
CA ARG A 520 4.18 -27.39 0.27
C ARG A 520 4.70 -28.10 1.50
N ILE A 521 3.86 -28.90 2.16
CA ILE A 521 4.24 -29.67 3.35
C ILE A 521 5.34 -30.68 2.99
N TYR A 522 5.17 -31.40 1.88
CA TYR A 522 6.16 -32.37 1.41
C TYR A 522 7.52 -31.73 1.16
N HIS A 523 7.57 -30.63 0.40
CA HIS A 523 8.82 -29.94 0.08
C HIS A 523 9.46 -29.27 1.30
N ALA A 524 8.66 -28.69 2.21
CA ALA A 524 9.16 -28.17 3.48
C ALA A 524 9.80 -29.28 4.32
N TRP A 525 9.12 -30.42 4.46
CA TRP A 525 9.63 -31.59 5.17
C TRP A 525 10.90 -32.13 4.52
N LEU A 526 10.92 -32.27 3.20
CA LEU A 526 12.06 -32.82 2.46
C LEU A 526 13.30 -31.93 2.61
N ALA A 527 13.16 -30.61 2.52
CA ALA A 527 14.25 -29.67 2.75
C ALA A 527 14.85 -29.83 4.17
N VAL A 528 13.99 -29.89 5.19
CA VAL A 528 14.43 -30.08 6.58
C VAL A 528 15.07 -31.46 6.79
N PHE A 529 14.49 -32.51 6.20
CA PHE A 529 14.99 -33.87 6.27
C PHE A 529 16.39 -33.98 5.67
N LEU A 530 16.62 -33.43 4.47
CA LEU A 530 17.93 -33.42 3.81
C LEU A 530 18.97 -32.66 4.65
N CYS A 531 18.62 -31.49 5.20
CA CYS A 531 19.52 -30.73 6.07
C CYS A 531 19.86 -31.50 7.37
N ARG A 532 18.89 -32.18 7.97
CA ARG A 532 19.12 -33.00 9.18
C ARG A 532 20.00 -34.21 8.88
N LEU A 533 19.72 -34.93 7.79
CA LEU A 533 20.51 -36.06 7.34
C LEU A 533 21.96 -35.64 7.07
N TRP A 534 22.13 -34.52 6.36
CA TRP A 534 23.45 -33.96 6.07
C TRP A 534 24.21 -33.62 7.35
N ARG A 535 23.57 -32.96 8.32
CA ARG A 535 24.17 -32.69 9.63
C ARG A 535 24.56 -33.95 10.37
N THR A 536 23.66 -34.93 10.48
CA THR A 536 23.96 -36.20 11.16
C THR A 536 25.15 -36.90 10.51
N TRP A 537 25.24 -36.88 9.19
CA TRP A 537 26.39 -37.43 8.47
C TRP A 537 27.70 -36.69 8.81
N LEU A 538 27.67 -35.35 8.87
CA LEU A 538 28.82 -34.54 9.29
C LEU A 538 29.25 -34.83 10.74
N ASP A 539 28.30 -35.12 11.63
CA ASP A 539 28.58 -35.47 13.03
C ASP A 539 29.18 -36.89 13.18
N LEU A 540 28.87 -37.80 12.23
CA LEU A 540 29.32 -39.19 12.26
C LEU A 540 30.62 -39.44 11.48
N ILE A 541 30.99 -38.58 10.53
CA ILE A 541 32.17 -38.82 9.70
C ILE A 541 33.47 -38.71 10.54
N PRO A 542 34.36 -39.72 10.53
CA PRO A 542 35.64 -39.63 11.21
C PRO A 542 36.46 -38.44 10.70
N LYS A 543 36.96 -37.58 11.61
CA LYS A 543 37.82 -36.42 11.26
C LYS A 543 38.95 -36.77 10.28
N ARG A 544 39.58 -37.95 10.43
CA ARG A 544 40.65 -38.40 9.53
C ARG A 544 40.19 -38.59 8.07
N GLN A 545 38.96 -39.04 7.84
CA GLN A 545 38.41 -39.17 6.48
C GLN A 545 38.11 -37.79 5.89
N LEU A 546 37.58 -36.88 6.73
CA LEU A 546 37.37 -35.49 6.36
C LEU A 546 38.70 -34.81 5.96
N ASP A 547 39.74 -34.95 6.78
CA ASP A 547 41.07 -34.38 6.57
C ASP A 547 41.75 -34.96 5.31
N LYS A 548 41.59 -36.26 5.06
CA LYS A 548 42.09 -36.92 3.85
C LYS A 548 41.45 -36.33 2.59
N HIS A 549 40.12 -36.23 2.54
CA HIS A 549 39.40 -35.63 1.41
C HIS A 549 39.75 -34.15 1.22
N ILE A 550 39.89 -33.39 2.32
CA ILE A 550 40.32 -31.98 2.26
C ILE A 550 41.75 -31.87 1.70
N SER A 551 42.66 -32.78 2.07
CA SER A 551 44.04 -32.77 1.56
C SER A 551 44.10 -33.08 0.06
N GLU A 552 43.33 -34.07 -0.41
CA GLU A 552 43.20 -34.43 -1.83
C GLU A 552 42.62 -33.25 -2.64
N MET A 553 41.64 -32.53 -2.07
CA MET A 553 41.04 -31.36 -2.68
C MET A 553 41.94 -30.12 -2.70
N ASN A 554 42.75 -29.89 -1.67
CA ASN A 554 43.68 -28.77 -1.67
C ASN A 554 44.68 -28.91 -2.84
N ASN A 555 45.15 -30.14 -3.11
CA ASN A 555 46.01 -30.46 -4.24
C ASN A 555 45.32 -30.20 -5.60
N ILE A 556 44.04 -30.57 -5.75
CA ILE A 556 43.26 -30.27 -6.97
C ILE A 556 43.01 -28.76 -7.13
N SER A 557 42.74 -28.07 -6.02
CA SER A 557 42.50 -26.62 -6.04
C SER A 557 43.76 -25.80 -6.34
N GLU A 558 44.96 -26.30 -6.00
CA GLU A 558 46.23 -25.66 -6.41
C GLU A 558 46.43 -25.73 -7.93
N ILE A 559 46.08 -26.86 -8.56
CA ILE A 559 46.11 -27.02 -10.02
C ILE A 559 45.09 -26.09 -10.72
N ALA A 560 43.95 -25.81 -10.08
CA ALA A 560 42.93 -24.88 -10.59
C ALA A 560 43.26 -23.39 -10.32
N LYS A 561 43.98 -23.08 -9.24
CA LYS A 561 44.39 -21.71 -8.87
C LYS A 561 45.37 -21.09 -9.86
N ASP A 562 46.18 -21.90 -10.55
CA ASP A 562 47.03 -21.41 -11.64
C ASP A 562 46.24 -20.82 -12.81
N LYS A 563 44.93 -21.13 -12.94
CA LYS A 563 44.04 -20.54 -13.94
C LYS A 563 43.27 -19.29 -13.49
N PHE A 564 43.17 -19.04 -12.18
CA PHE A 564 42.43 -17.88 -11.65
C PHE A 564 43.17 -17.24 -10.46
N LYS A 565 43.77 -16.06 -10.69
CA LYS A 565 44.36 -15.21 -9.64
C LYS A 565 43.27 -14.71 -8.68
N GLN A 566 42.98 -15.46 -7.61
CA GLN A 566 42.26 -14.95 -6.44
C GLN A 566 43.10 -15.14 -5.16
N LYS A 567 43.22 -14.05 -4.41
CA LYS A 567 44.02 -13.94 -3.17
C LYS A 567 43.52 -14.88 -2.08
N THR A 568 44.47 -15.58 -1.47
CA THR A 568 44.31 -16.43 -0.30
C THR A 568 43.80 -15.63 0.92
N THR A 569 42.74 -16.14 1.55
CA THR A 569 42.44 -15.88 2.95
C THR A 569 42.29 -17.23 3.65
N LYS A 570 42.75 -17.33 4.91
CA LYS A 570 42.69 -18.54 5.73
C LYS A 570 41.30 -19.17 5.67
N ARG A 571 41.23 -20.41 5.16
CA ARG A 571 40.00 -21.23 5.14
C ARG A 571 39.69 -21.64 6.57
N ASN A 572 38.57 -21.16 7.13
CA ASN A 572 38.09 -21.62 8.42
C ASN A 572 37.07 -22.74 8.19
N PHE A 573 37.28 -23.88 8.86
CA PHE A 573 36.37 -25.00 8.85
C PHE A 573 35.15 -24.68 9.70
N PHE A 574 33.95 -24.93 9.17
CA PHE A 574 32.75 -24.95 9.99
C PHE A 574 32.41 -26.39 10.36
N ILE A 575 33.09 -26.89 11.40
CA ILE A 575 32.50 -27.86 12.31
C ILE A 575 31.91 -27.02 13.44
N THR A 576 30.58 -27.00 13.52
CA THR A 576 29.79 -26.57 14.68
C THR A 576 30.31 -25.34 15.45
N SER A 577 29.94 -24.13 15.02
CA SER A 577 29.51 -23.16 16.03
C SER A 577 28.00 -23.34 16.20
N PRO A 578 27.49 -23.53 17.43
CA PRO A 578 26.05 -23.54 17.72
C PRO A 578 25.32 -22.36 17.07
N SER A 579 26.01 -21.23 16.88
CA SER A 579 25.46 -19.92 16.52
C SER A 579 24.72 -19.79 15.18
N PHE A 580 24.64 -20.82 14.33
CA PHE A 580 23.83 -20.75 13.11
C PHE A 580 22.47 -21.48 13.22
N LEU A 581 22.30 -22.31 14.25
CA LEU A 581 21.03 -22.99 14.55
C LEU A 581 20.71 -23.07 16.06
N SER A 582 21.49 -22.43 16.95
CA SER A 582 21.18 -22.16 18.37
C SER A 582 20.30 -20.95 18.54
#